data_AF-A0A814F4Q7-F1
#
_entry.id   AF-A0A814F4Q7-F1
#
_cell.length_a   1.000
_cell.length_b   1.000
_cell.length_c   1.000
_cell.angle_alpha   90.00
_cell.angle_beta   90.00
_cell.angle_gamma   90.00
#
_symmetry.space_group_name_H-M   'P 1'
#
loop_
_entity.id
_entity.type
_entity.pdbx_description
1 polymer ?
#
loop_
_entity_poly.entity_id
_entity_poly.type
_entity_poly.pdbx_seq_one_letter_code
_entity_poly.pdbx_strand_id
1 'polypeptide(L)'
;MIFELESLICPFCNKCFNEPKVLPCGENACSKCLPETGNFNCLLCSESHSVSTNGYPINKILSKALENTIKSEKLDNKAQSFMVNIEDTEKKLSELKLKMVQLEAEVVENCNSIINEIDLAAEDKINQINNIRDDLIKEVKEYQDKCLNNLTKFSKDHAQLLDQVNFLTKDKDLILTCKNFNKKIDKYYSIKSEVEIGLKKIRNLSFDYRKIHFDACESELEKDFLGTVYFKNLKKKNLNELKQPIKVDFSEMFLEKGSIKFNKLDNGNFILSYIKLNINYEMGYNKESSKKDNSLTVVYQEDGTFFKKIDPYPTKFENIVKITNDFIIITHRFNTLEFRNSNGCLSDYIEYDSYNFIALIDDNNEIFLMNSLRNQFHTDKFE
;
A
#
# COMPACT_ATOMS: atom_id res chain seq x y z
N MET A 1 -22.02 36.23 -58.64
CA MET A 1 -22.65 37.54 -58.39
C MET A 1 -22.77 37.67 -56.88
N ILE A 2 -21.88 38.44 -56.27
CA ILE A 2 -21.95 38.73 -54.83
C ILE A 2 -22.94 39.90 -54.74
N PHE A 3 -24.13 39.67 -54.19
CA PHE A 3 -25.02 40.76 -53.82
C PHE A 3 -24.38 41.47 -52.62
N GLU A 4 -24.11 42.77 -52.72
CA GLU A 4 -23.66 43.56 -51.57
C GLU A 4 -24.71 43.46 -50.46
N LEU A 5 -24.31 43.26 -49.20
CA LEU A 5 -25.23 43.01 -48.09
C LEU A 5 -26.33 44.09 -47.96
N GLU A 6 -26.00 45.33 -48.35
CA GLU A 6 -26.93 46.47 -48.37
C GLU A 6 -28.11 46.26 -49.33
N SER A 7 -27.92 45.51 -50.42
CA SER A 7 -28.98 45.17 -51.40
C SER A 7 -29.98 44.12 -50.89
N LEU A 8 -29.73 43.51 -49.73
CA LEU A 8 -30.63 42.55 -49.08
C LEU A 8 -31.48 43.17 -47.95
N ILE A 9 -31.32 44.47 -47.73
CA ILE A 9 -32.02 45.22 -46.68
C ILE A 9 -33.20 45.98 -47.28
N CYS A 10 -34.36 45.86 -46.65
CA CYS A 10 -35.54 46.62 -47.02
C CYS A 10 -35.38 48.10 -46.65
N PRO A 11 -35.49 49.04 -47.61
CA PRO A 11 -35.28 50.47 -47.35
C PRO A 11 -36.37 51.10 -46.46
N PHE A 12 -37.49 50.41 -46.25
CA PHE A 12 -38.62 50.91 -45.46
C PHE A 12 -38.56 50.52 -43.98
N CYS A 13 -37.92 49.38 -43.65
CA CYS A 13 -37.81 48.92 -42.26
C CYS A 13 -36.37 48.69 -41.80
N ASN A 14 -35.38 48.89 -42.67
CA ASN A 14 -33.96 48.70 -42.42
C ASN A 14 -33.62 47.31 -41.85
N LYS A 15 -34.39 46.28 -42.25
CA LYS A 15 -34.18 44.88 -41.90
C LYS A 15 -34.03 44.05 -43.18
N CYS A 16 -33.44 42.86 -43.08
CA CYS A 16 -33.44 41.90 -44.19
C CYS A 16 -34.85 41.68 -44.72
N PHE A 17 -34.98 41.56 -46.04
CA PHE A 17 -36.28 41.36 -46.67
C PHE A 17 -37.00 40.12 -46.12
N ASN A 18 -38.25 40.30 -45.70
CA ASN A 18 -39.16 39.22 -45.34
C ASN A 18 -40.30 39.20 -46.37
N GLU A 19 -40.35 38.13 -47.18
CA GLU A 19 -41.20 38.03 -48.36
C GLU A 19 -41.08 39.29 -49.26
N PRO A 20 -39.91 39.52 -49.88
CA PRO A 20 -39.71 40.70 -50.73
C PRO A 20 -40.74 40.72 -51.86
N LYS A 21 -41.42 41.84 -52.06
CA LYS A 21 -42.32 42.09 -53.20
C LYS A 21 -41.69 43.12 -54.13
N VAL A 22 -41.86 42.92 -55.44
CA VAL A 22 -41.35 43.83 -56.48
C VAL A 22 -42.37 44.92 -56.76
N LEU A 23 -41.97 46.17 -56.56
CA LEU A 23 -42.73 47.36 -56.93
C LEU A 23 -42.70 47.57 -58.45
N PRO A 24 -43.66 48.31 -59.05
CA PRO A 24 -43.69 48.57 -60.49
C PRO A 24 -42.43 49.30 -61.01
N CYS A 25 -41.78 50.10 -60.16
CA CYS A 25 -40.52 50.76 -60.45
C CYS A 25 -39.29 49.83 -60.40
N GLY A 26 -39.48 48.54 -60.06
CA GLY A 26 -38.42 47.52 -59.96
C GLY A 26 -37.81 47.36 -58.57
N GLU A 27 -38.12 48.29 -57.65
CA GLU A 27 -37.65 48.25 -56.27
C GLU A 27 -38.30 47.17 -55.42
N ASN A 28 -37.70 46.83 -54.29
CA ASN A 28 -38.19 45.77 -53.40
C ASN A 28 -38.57 46.32 -52.03
N ALA A 29 -39.65 45.77 -51.46
CA ALA A 29 -40.09 46.04 -50.09
C ALA A 29 -40.59 44.75 -49.42
N CYS A 30 -40.49 44.65 -48.09
CA CYS A 30 -41.09 43.54 -47.37
C CYS A 30 -42.61 43.53 -47.56
N SER A 31 -43.21 42.34 -47.63
CA SER A 31 -44.67 42.18 -47.68
C SER A 31 -45.39 42.97 -46.58
N LYS A 32 -44.81 43.05 -45.37
CA LYS A 32 -45.34 43.81 -44.22
C LYS A 32 -45.13 45.33 -44.28
N CYS A 33 -44.22 45.81 -45.12
CA CYS A 33 -43.97 47.25 -45.31
C CYS A 33 -44.89 47.86 -46.36
N LEU A 34 -45.63 47.03 -47.09
CA LEU A 34 -46.52 47.42 -48.16
C LEU A 34 -47.97 47.38 -47.66
N PRO A 35 -48.79 48.39 -47.98
CA PRO A 35 -50.21 48.34 -47.67
C PRO A 35 -50.90 47.26 -48.52
N GLU A 36 -51.96 46.65 -47.98
CA GLU A 36 -52.70 45.59 -48.68
C GLU A 36 -53.53 46.12 -49.85
N THR A 37 -53.95 47.40 -49.80
CA THR A 37 -54.73 48.08 -50.85
C THR A 37 -54.38 49.57 -50.91
N GLY A 38 -54.79 50.26 -51.98
CA GLY A 38 -54.62 51.71 -52.12
C GLY A 38 -53.36 52.09 -52.90
N ASN A 39 -52.75 53.23 -52.57
CA ASN A 39 -51.53 53.73 -53.20
C ASN A 39 -50.36 53.68 -52.21
N PHE A 40 -49.18 53.36 -52.71
CA PHE A 40 -47.95 53.28 -51.95
C PHE A 40 -46.90 54.22 -52.53
N ASN A 41 -46.32 55.09 -51.71
CA ASN A 41 -45.27 56.00 -52.14
C ASN A 41 -43.91 55.32 -51.93
N CYS A 42 -43.21 55.05 -53.03
CA CYS A 42 -41.88 54.45 -52.97
C CYS A 42 -40.85 55.49 -52.50
N LEU A 43 -40.09 55.18 -51.44
CA LEU A 43 -39.05 56.07 -50.91
C LEU A 43 -37.83 56.20 -51.84
N LEU A 44 -37.66 55.30 -52.80
CA LEU A 44 -36.48 55.27 -53.69
C LEU A 44 -36.72 56.02 -55.00
N CYS A 45 -37.85 55.80 -55.68
CA CYS A 45 -38.18 56.55 -56.89
C CYS A 45 -39.07 57.78 -56.64
N SER A 46 -39.57 57.96 -55.41
CA SER A 46 -40.49 59.04 -55.01
C SER A 46 -41.84 59.07 -55.75
N GLU A 47 -42.19 58.01 -56.46
CA GLU A 47 -43.47 57.88 -57.16
C GLU A 47 -44.53 57.13 -56.33
N SER A 48 -45.80 57.40 -56.63
CA SER A 48 -46.94 56.69 -56.05
C SER A 48 -47.37 55.53 -56.94
N HIS A 49 -47.37 54.32 -56.40
CA HIS A 49 -47.75 53.11 -57.10
C HIS A 49 -49.07 52.56 -56.57
N SER A 50 -50.01 52.26 -57.48
CA SER A 50 -51.28 51.62 -57.12
C SER A 50 -51.05 50.14 -56.77
N VAL A 51 -51.53 49.74 -55.60
CA VAL A 51 -51.51 48.35 -55.17
C VAL A 51 -52.64 47.60 -55.87
N SER A 52 -52.30 46.55 -56.62
CA SER A 52 -53.30 45.70 -57.27
C SER A 52 -54.18 44.99 -56.23
N THR A 53 -55.36 44.50 -56.62
CA THR A 53 -56.25 43.71 -55.73
C THR A 53 -55.59 42.44 -55.19
N ASN A 54 -54.52 41.96 -55.84
CA ASN A 54 -53.75 40.79 -55.41
C ASN A 54 -52.38 41.19 -54.79
N GLY A 55 -52.17 42.49 -54.52
CA GLY A 55 -50.92 43.03 -54.02
C GLY A 55 -49.80 43.06 -55.07
N TYR A 56 -48.57 43.30 -54.61
CA TYR A 56 -47.36 43.21 -55.44
C TYR A 56 -46.82 41.77 -55.48
N PRO A 57 -46.24 41.33 -56.62
CA PRO A 57 -45.71 39.97 -56.76
C PRO A 57 -44.46 39.76 -55.89
N ILE A 58 -44.33 38.57 -55.31
CA ILE A 58 -43.15 38.19 -54.52
C ILE A 58 -41.94 38.02 -55.45
N ASN A 59 -40.82 38.64 -55.10
CA ASN A 59 -39.53 38.46 -55.73
C ASN A 59 -38.92 37.11 -55.31
N LYS A 60 -39.23 36.05 -56.07
CA LYS A 60 -38.73 34.69 -55.80
C LYS A 60 -37.21 34.58 -55.90
N ILE A 61 -36.57 35.38 -56.76
CA ILE A 61 -35.12 35.37 -56.95
C ILE A 61 -34.44 35.93 -55.70
N LEU A 62 -34.90 37.08 -55.21
CA LEU A 62 -34.38 37.71 -54.00
C LEU A 62 -34.67 36.85 -52.76
N SER A 63 -35.85 36.22 -52.69
CA SER A 63 -36.19 35.27 -51.63
C SER A 63 -35.21 34.08 -51.60
N LYS A 64 -34.91 33.49 -52.76
CA LYS A 64 -33.95 32.38 -52.89
C LYS A 64 -32.51 32.82 -52.58
N ALA A 65 -32.14 34.05 -52.92
CA ALA A 65 -30.84 34.62 -52.55
C ALA A 65 -30.71 34.77 -51.03
N LEU A 66 -31.72 35.32 -50.35
CA LEU A 66 -31.75 35.45 -48.88
C LEU A 66 -31.66 34.09 -48.19
N GLU A 67 -32.40 33.09 -48.66
CA GLU A 67 -32.33 31.72 -48.12
C GLU A 67 -30.92 31.12 -48.23
N ASN A 68 -30.23 31.35 -49.35
CA ASN A 68 -28.89 30.84 -49.57
C ASN A 68 -27.86 31.54 -48.69
N THR A 69 -27.96 32.86 -48.51
CA THR A 69 -27.08 33.63 -47.63
C THR A 69 -27.24 33.23 -46.16
N ILE A 70 -28.47 32.99 -45.70
CA ILE A 70 -28.74 32.50 -44.33
C ILE A 70 -28.20 31.07 -44.15
N LYS A 71 -28.28 30.22 -45.18
CA LYS A 71 -27.73 28.85 -45.13
C LYS A 71 -26.19 28.87 -45.07
N SER A 72 -25.52 29.74 -45.81
CA SER A 72 -24.06 29.87 -45.77
C SER A 72 -23.57 30.39 -44.41
N GLU A 73 -24.23 31.40 -43.84
CA GLU A 73 -23.88 31.92 -42.50
C GLU A 73 -24.03 30.86 -41.40
N LYS A 74 -25.06 30.01 -41.47
CA LYS A 74 -25.22 28.86 -40.56
C LYS A 74 -24.16 27.78 -40.75
N LEU A 75 -23.65 27.59 -41.97
CA LEU A 75 -22.57 26.67 -42.27
C LEU A 75 -21.24 27.21 -41.72
N ASP A 76 -20.98 28.51 -41.87
CA ASP A 76 -19.78 29.17 -41.36
C ASP A 76 -19.74 29.11 -39.82
N ASN A 77 -20.85 29.38 -39.14
CA ASN A 77 -20.96 29.22 -37.69
C ASN A 77 -20.69 27.79 -37.21
N LYS A 78 -21.19 26.78 -37.95
CA LYS A 78 -20.91 25.37 -37.65
C LYS A 78 -19.44 25.02 -37.87
N ALA A 79 -18.85 25.47 -38.98
CA ALA A 79 -17.43 25.28 -39.26
C ALA A 79 -16.56 25.91 -38.16
N GLN A 80 -16.89 27.13 -37.72
CA GLN A 80 -16.18 27.81 -36.66
C GLN A 80 -16.28 27.06 -35.32
N SER A 81 -17.48 26.56 -34.96
CA SER A 81 -17.65 25.72 -33.76
C SER A 81 -16.87 24.40 -33.84
N PHE A 82 -16.75 23.81 -35.03
CA PHE A 82 -16.00 22.58 -35.25
C PHE A 82 -14.49 22.82 -35.10
N MET A 83 -13.97 23.94 -35.62
CA MET A 83 -12.56 24.31 -35.45
C MET A 83 -12.18 24.48 -33.98
N VAL A 84 -13.01 25.16 -33.18
CA VAL A 84 -12.80 25.31 -31.73
C VAL A 84 -12.75 23.95 -31.02
N ASN A 85 -13.61 23.00 -31.42
CA ASN A 85 -13.60 21.64 -30.85
C ASN A 85 -12.35 20.84 -31.25
N ILE A 86 -11.81 21.04 -32.45
CA ILE A 86 -10.55 20.44 -32.87
C ILE A 86 -9.41 20.98 -32.00
N GLU A 87 -9.32 22.30 -31.84
CA GLU A 87 -8.29 22.94 -31.02
C GLU A 87 -8.33 22.47 -29.55
N ASP A 88 -9.52 22.35 -28.95
CA ASP A 88 -9.69 21.80 -27.60
C ASP A 88 -9.26 20.33 -27.52
N THR A 89 -9.53 19.53 -28.56
CA THR A 89 -9.12 18.13 -28.63
C THR A 89 -7.60 17.99 -28.75
N GLU A 90 -6.95 18.82 -29.56
CA GLU A 90 -5.49 18.87 -29.70
C GLU A 90 -4.81 19.29 -28.40
N LYS A 91 -5.40 20.25 -27.66
CA LYS A 91 -4.93 20.65 -26.34
C LYS A 91 -5.00 19.49 -25.35
N LYS A 92 -6.14 18.80 -25.26
CA LYS A 92 -6.31 17.62 -24.40
C LYS A 92 -5.34 16.49 -24.76
N LEU A 93 -5.10 16.27 -26.05
CA LEU A 93 -4.12 15.28 -26.52
C LEU A 93 -2.69 15.65 -26.06
N SER A 94 -2.34 16.94 -26.10
CA SER A 94 -1.05 17.43 -25.64
C SER A 94 -0.86 17.28 -24.13
N GLU A 95 -1.90 17.60 -23.35
CA GLU A 95 -1.92 17.37 -21.90
C GLU A 95 -1.79 15.88 -21.55
N LEU A 96 -2.47 15.01 -22.31
CA LEU A 96 -2.37 13.56 -22.12
C LEU A 96 -0.95 13.05 -22.38
N LYS A 97 -0.31 13.51 -23.48
CA LYS A 97 1.08 13.15 -23.79
C LYS A 97 2.04 13.59 -22.68
N LEU A 98 1.87 14.80 -22.15
CA LEU A 98 2.69 15.27 -21.03
C LEU A 98 2.52 14.39 -19.79
N LYS A 99 1.28 14.03 -19.45
CA LYS A 99 1.00 13.12 -18.32
C LYS A 99 1.61 11.74 -18.52
N MET A 100 1.65 11.22 -19.74
CA MET A 100 2.30 9.93 -20.02
C MET A 100 3.80 9.98 -19.71
N VAL A 101 4.49 11.04 -20.12
CA VAL A 101 5.92 11.21 -19.81
C VAL A 101 6.16 11.34 -18.30
N GLN A 102 5.27 12.04 -17.59
CA GLN A 102 5.33 12.15 -16.13
C GLN A 102 5.13 10.79 -15.44
N LEU A 103 4.16 9.99 -15.88
CA LEU A 103 3.92 8.65 -15.35
C LEU A 103 5.11 7.71 -15.59
N GLU A 104 5.75 7.80 -16.76
CA GLU A 104 6.98 7.03 -17.02
C GLU A 104 8.10 7.39 -16.04
N ALA A 105 8.30 8.68 -15.78
CA ALA A 105 9.28 9.15 -14.80
C ALA A 105 8.96 8.67 -13.38
N GLU A 106 7.69 8.77 -12.95
CA GLU A 106 7.24 8.28 -11.63
C GLU A 106 7.45 6.77 -11.47
N VAL A 107 7.22 5.97 -12.52
CA VAL A 107 7.47 4.52 -12.48
C VAL A 107 8.96 4.24 -12.30
N VAL A 108 9.83 4.94 -13.04
CA VAL A 108 11.28 4.78 -12.91
C VAL A 108 11.77 5.19 -11.52
N GLU A 109 11.29 6.31 -11.00
CA GLU A 109 11.63 6.79 -9.66
C GLU A 109 11.20 5.79 -8.57
N ASN A 110 9.97 5.27 -8.64
CA ASN A 110 9.47 4.26 -7.71
C ASN A 110 10.31 2.97 -7.74
N CYS A 111 10.66 2.49 -8.94
CA CYS A 111 11.52 1.30 -9.08
C CYS A 111 12.91 1.54 -8.50
N ASN A 112 13.52 2.70 -8.76
CA ASN A 112 14.82 3.06 -8.19
C ASN A 112 14.77 3.16 -6.66
N SER A 113 13.67 3.67 -6.09
CA SER A 113 13.47 3.69 -4.63
C SER A 113 13.48 2.28 -4.04
N ILE A 114 12.77 1.33 -4.66
CA ILE A 114 12.73 -0.07 -4.21
C ILE A 114 14.11 -0.71 -4.32
N ILE A 115 14.86 -0.45 -5.40
CA ILE A 115 16.23 -0.95 -5.56
C ILE A 115 17.13 -0.45 -4.43
N ASN A 116 17.08 0.85 -4.11
CA ASN A 116 17.86 1.43 -3.02
C ASN A 116 17.51 0.80 -1.66
N GLU A 117 16.23 0.51 -1.40
CA GLU A 117 15.81 -0.19 -0.19
C GLU A 117 16.40 -1.61 -0.10
N ILE A 118 16.45 -2.33 -1.23
CA ILE A 118 17.07 -3.67 -1.30
C ILE A 118 18.57 -3.57 -1.02
N ASP A 119 19.26 -2.60 -1.61
CA ASP A 119 20.71 -2.41 -1.43
C ASP A 119 21.05 -2.07 0.04
N LEU A 120 20.27 -1.17 0.66
CA LEU A 120 20.42 -0.83 2.08
C LEU A 120 20.20 -2.04 2.99
N ALA A 121 19.17 -2.86 2.71
CA ALA A 121 18.91 -4.09 3.45
C ALA A 121 20.07 -5.09 3.31
N ALA A 122 20.66 -5.21 2.12
CA ALA A 122 21.81 -6.07 1.88
C ALA A 122 23.05 -5.61 2.66
N GLU A 123 23.34 -4.31 2.67
CA GLU A 123 24.46 -3.75 3.43
C GLU A 123 24.30 -3.99 4.94
N ASP A 124 23.09 -3.79 5.49
CA ASP A 124 22.80 -4.08 6.90
C ASP A 124 23.02 -5.57 7.24
N LYS A 125 22.59 -6.49 6.37
CA LYS A 125 22.83 -7.93 6.57
C LYS A 125 24.29 -8.32 6.51
N ILE A 126 25.07 -7.74 5.58
CA ILE A 126 26.52 -7.94 5.52
C ILE A 126 27.18 -7.46 6.81
N ASN A 127 26.76 -6.30 7.34
CA ASN A 127 27.26 -5.78 8.61
C ASN A 127 26.91 -6.71 9.79
N GLN A 128 25.68 -7.24 9.85
CA GLN A 128 25.30 -8.23 10.87
C GLN A 128 26.18 -9.49 10.79
N ILE A 129 26.42 -10.03 9.59
CA ILE A 129 27.28 -11.20 9.38
C ILE A 129 28.72 -10.91 9.83
N ASN A 130 29.27 -9.75 9.46
CA ASN A 130 30.62 -9.35 9.86
C ASN A 130 30.75 -9.20 11.38
N ASN A 131 29.75 -8.63 12.05
CA ASN A 131 29.74 -8.51 13.51
C ASN A 131 29.78 -9.89 14.18
N ILE A 132 28.93 -10.82 13.74
CA ILE A 132 28.92 -12.20 14.26
C ILE A 132 30.28 -12.88 14.03
N ARG A 133 30.88 -12.72 12.84
CA ARG A 133 32.21 -13.25 12.53
C ARG A 133 33.26 -12.70 13.49
N ASP A 134 33.27 -11.39 13.70
CA ASP A 134 34.29 -10.73 14.51
C ASP A 134 34.15 -11.10 16.00
N ASP A 135 32.91 -11.29 16.49
CA ASP A 135 32.62 -11.81 17.82
C ASP A 135 33.13 -13.26 17.99
N LEU A 136 32.86 -14.16 17.03
CA LEU A 136 33.37 -15.53 17.07
C LEU A 136 34.91 -15.57 17.07
N ILE A 137 35.56 -14.73 16.24
CA ILE A 137 37.02 -14.61 16.22
C ILE A 137 37.54 -14.13 17.57
N LYS A 138 36.88 -13.14 18.17
CA LYS A 138 37.24 -12.61 19.48
C LYS A 138 37.15 -13.70 20.56
N GLU A 139 36.08 -14.48 20.60
CA GLU A 139 35.93 -15.60 21.55
C GLU A 139 37.07 -16.64 21.41
N VAL A 140 37.43 -16.99 20.18
CA VAL A 140 38.55 -17.93 19.93
C VAL A 140 39.88 -17.35 20.42
N LYS A 141 40.13 -16.06 20.18
CA LYS A 141 41.35 -15.37 20.66
C LYS A 141 41.41 -15.28 22.19
N GLU A 142 40.30 -14.93 22.84
CA GLU A 142 40.23 -14.90 24.30
C GLU A 142 40.50 -16.28 24.91
N TYR A 143 40.00 -17.35 24.28
CA TYR A 143 40.32 -18.71 24.69
C TYR A 143 41.80 -19.06 24.47
N GLN A 144 42.38 -18.66 23.33
CA GLN A 144 43.81 -18.83 23.06
C GLN A 144 44.65 -18.16 24.15
N ASP A 145 44.36 -16.90 24.47
CA ASP A 145 45.05 -16.14 25.52
C ASP A 145 44.91 -16.82 26.89
N LYS A 146 43.73 -17.36 27.20
CA LYS A 146 43.50 -18.14 28.42
C LYS A 146 44.39 -19.40 28.46
N CYS A 147 44.52 -20.12 27.34
CA CYS A 147 45.39 -21.30 27.25
C CYS A 147 46.88 -20.93 27.41
N LEU A 148 47.33 -19.83 26.79
CA LEU A 148 48.70 -19.33 26.92
C LEU A 148 49.01 -18.89 28.37
N ASN A 149 48.05 -18.23 29.01
CA ASN A 149 48.15 -17.86 30.43
C ASN A 149 48.23 -19.09 31.33
N ASN A 150 47.43 -20.13 31.06
CA ASN A 150 47.51 -21.40 31.78
C ASN A 150 48.87 -22.08 31.59
N LEU A 151 49.42 -22.09 30.37
CA LEU A 151 50.76 -22.63 30.10
C LEU A 151 51.84 -21.95 30.94
N THR A 152 51.76 -20.62 31.05
CA THR A 152 52.69 -19.83 31.85
C THR A 152 52.49 -20.10 33.35
N LYS A 153 51.23 -20.10 33.80
CA LYS A 153 50.84 -20.30 35.20
C LYS A 153 51.25 -21.67 35.74
N PHE A 154 51.07 -22.73 34.95
CA PHE A 154 51.36 -24.12 35.33
C PHE A 154 52.73 -24.62 34.83
N SER A 155 53.62 -23.70 34.43
CA SER A 155 54.96 -24.04 33.89
C SER A 155 55.78 -24.96 34.80
N LYS A 156 55.71 -24.77 36.12
CA LYS A 156 56.38 -25.64 37.10
C LYS A 156 55.79 -27.06 37.12
N ASP A 157 54.47 -27.16 37.11
CA ASP A 157 53.77 -28.46 37.11
C ASP A 157 54.03 -29.22 35.81
N HIS A 158 54.08 -28.50 34.68
CA HIS A 158 54.48 -29.05 33.39
C HIS A 158 55.91 -29.61 33.42
N ALA A 159 56.86 -28.87 34.00
CA ALA A 159 58.24 -29.35 34.14
C ALA A 159 58.31 -30.62 34.99
N GLN A 160 57.60 -30.66 36.13
CA GLN A 160 57.55 -31.85 36.99
C GLN A 160 56.95 -33.07 36.29
N LEU A 161 55.84 -32.89 35.57
CA LEU A 161 55.21 -33.98 34.79
C LEU A 161 56.14 -34.46 33.67
N LEU A 162 56.85 -33.56 33.01
CA LEU A 162 57.82 -33.90 31.97
C LEU A 162 59.00 -34.70 32.55
N ASP A 163 59.51 -34.31 33.71
CA ASP A 163 60.56 -35.05 34.41
C ASP A 163 60.10 -36.45 34.82
N GLN A 164 58.87 -36.61 35.31
CA GLN A 164 58.27 -37.91 35.61
C GLN A 164 58.18 -38.80 34.37
N VAL A 165 57.68 -38.26 33.25
CA VAL A 165 57.61 -38.98 31.97
C VAL A 165 59.01 -39.35 31.48
N ASN A 166 59.98 -38.42 31.55
CA ASN A 166 61.37 -38.67 31.16
C ASN A 166 61.99 -39.79 32.00
N PHE A 167 61.72 -39.81 33.31
CA PHE A 167 62.19 -40.89 34.19
C PHE A 167 61.66 -42.25 33.74
N LEU A 168 60.37 -42.36 33.42
CA LEU A 168 59.77 -43.58 32.89
C LEU A 168 60.38 -44.02 31.55
N THR A 169 60.83 -43.07 30.71
CA THR A 169 61.49 -43.41 29.44
C THR A 169 62.93 -43.91 29.61
N LYS A 170 63.64 -43.52 30.68
CA LYS A 170 64.98 -44.06 30.98
C LYS A 170 64.93 -45.54 31.33
N ASP A 171 63.80 -46.01 31.84
CA ASP A 171 63.51 -47.42 32.10
C ASP A 171 63.38 -48.27 30.81
N LYS A 172 63.39 -47.65 29.62
CA LYS A 172 63.39 -48.34 28.33
C LYS A 172 64.57 -49.29 28.16
N ASP A 173 65.76 -48.90 28.61
CA ASP A 173 66.96 -49.73 28.50
C ASP A 173 66.88 -50.97 29.41
N LEU A 174 66.19 -50.83 30.56
CA LEU A 174 65.87 -51.93 31.45
C LEU A 174 64.82 -52.88 30.86
N ILE A 175 63.85 -52.37 30.08
CA ILE A 175 62.93 -53.22 29.32
C ILE A 175 63.71 -54.03 28.29
N LEU A 176 64.59 -53.40 27.52
CA LEU A 176 65.35 -54.07 26.46
C LEU A 176 66.23 -55.21 26.99
N THR A 177 66.79 -55.05 28.20
CA THR A 177 67.66 -56.04 28.85
C THR A 177 66.93 -57.19 29.56
N CYS A 178 65.60 -57.12 29.74
CA CYS A 178 64.86 -58.18 30.43
C CYS A 178 64.78 -59.49 29.61
N LYS A 179 65.10 -60.65 30.20
CA LYS A 179 65.11 -61.93 29.46
C LYS A 179 63.71 -62.53 29.21
N ASN A 180 62.71 -62.16 30.00
CA ASN A 180 61.35 -62.71 29.90
C ASN A 180 60.49 -61.80 29.00
N PHE A 181 60.05 -62.34 27.85
CA PHE A 181 59.30 -61.60 26.84
C PHE A 181 57.93 -61.09 27.34
N ASN A 182 57.19 -61.88 28.10
CA ASN A 182 55.88 -61.46 28.63
C ASN A 182 56.05 -60.31 29.63
N LYS A 183 57.04 -60.38 30.52
CA LYS A 183 57.36 -59.28 31.45
C LYS A 183 57.79 -57.99 30.73
N LYS A 184 58.43 -58.10 29.56
CA LYS A 184 58.76 -56.93 28.71
C LYS A 184 57.50 -56.27 28.18
N ILE A 185 56.55 -57.06 27.68
CA ILE A 185 55.29 -56.58 27.13
C ILE A 185 54.47 -55.86 28.21
N ASP A 186 54.31 -56.47 29.38
CA ASP A 186 53.55 -55.88 30.48
C ASP A 186 54.15 -54.55 30.95
N LYS A 187 55.49 -54.51 31.11
CA LYS A 187 56.20 -53.29 31.50
C LYS A 187 56.09 -52.21 30.42
N TYR A 188 56.14 -52.57 29.15
CA TYR A 188 55.94 -51.63 28.04
C TYR A 188 54.54 -51.00 28.08
N TYR A 189 53.48 -51.81 28.20
CA TYR A 189 52.11 -51.28 28.24
C TYR A 189 51.86 -50.41 29.49
N SER A 190 52.44 -50.78 30.64
CA SER A 190 52.38 -49.95 31.85
C SER A 190 53.03 -48.59 31.63
N ILE A 191 54.26 -48.54 31.08
CA ILE A 191 54.93 -47.26 30.78
C ILE A 191 54.14 -46.46 29.75
N LYS A 192 53.64 -47.09 28.69
CA LYS A 192 52.81 -46.43 27.68
C LYS A 192 51.57 -45.76 28.32
N SER A 193 50.86 -46.48 29.17
CA SER A 193 49.69 -45.96 29.89
C SER A 193 50.04 -44.76 30.78
N GLU A 194 51.12 -44.84 31.55
CA GLU A 194 51.55 -43.72 32.42
C GLU A 194 51.97 -42.49 31.61
N VAL A 195 52.64 -42.68 30.47
CA VAL A 195 52.99 -41.58 29.55
C VAL A 195 51.72 -40.94 28.97
N GLU A 196 50.74 -41.73 28.55
CA GLU A 196 49.45 -41.21 28.05
C GLU A 196 48.69 -40.43 29.14
N ILE A 197 48.72 -40.90 30.39
CA ILE A 197 48.14 -40.19 31.54
C ILE A 197 48.87 -38.85 31.77
N GLY A 198 50.21 -38.85 31.75
CA GLY A 198 51.02 -37.64 31.91
C GLY A 198 50.72 -36.60 30.82
N LEU A 199 50.66 -37.02 29.56
CA LEU A 199 50.30 -36.15 28.43
C LEU A 199 48.87 -35.60 28.57
N LYS A 200 47.93 -36.42 29.03
CA LYS A 200 46.56 -35.98 29.30
C LYS A 200 46.50 -34.93 30.41
N LYS A 201 47.29 -35.10 31.48
CA LYS A 201 47.40 -34.11 32.57
C LYS A 201 47.96 -32.77 32.07
N ILE A 202 49.05 -32.78 31.30
CA ILE A 202 49.63 -31.57 30.70
C ILE A 202 48.61 -30.87 29.81
N ARG A 203 47.92 -31.63 28.95
CA ARG A 203 46.87 -31.08 28.08
C ARG A 203 45.73 -30.45 28.89
N ASN A 204 45.28 -31.13 29.94
CA ASN A 204 44.19 -30.65 30.79
C ASN A 204 44.55 -29.36 31.54
N LEU A 205 45.80 -29.25 32.03
CA LEU A 205 46.31 -28.03 32.66
C LEU A 205 46.40 -26.86 31.67
N SER A 206 46.72 -27.15 30.41
CA SER A 206 46.92 -26.13 29.37
C SER A 206 45.60 -25.62 28.78
N PHE A 207 44.65 -26.52 28.49
CA PHE A 207 43.45 -26.22 27.70
C PHE A 207 42.16 -26.03 28.52
N ASP A 208 42.25 -25.81 29.84
CA ASP A 208 41.08 -25.52 30.69
C ASP A 208 39.92 -26.53 30.51
N TYR A 209 40.26 -27.79 30.22
CA TYR A 209 39.34 -28.90 29.94
C TYR A 209 38.30 -28.67 28.82
N ARG A 210 38.47 -27.63 27.99
CA ARG A 210 37.55 -27.34 26.89
C ARG A 210 38.18 -27.72 25.54
N LYS A 211 37.32 -28.13 24.62
CA LYS A 211 37.68 -28.31 23.21
C LYS A 211 36.85 -27.31 22.43
N ILE A 212 37.51 -26.38 21.74
CA ILE A 212 36.82 -25.51 20.80
C ILE A 212 36.71 -26.24 19.47
N HIS A 213 35.54 -26.15 18.88
CA HIS A 213 35.25 -26.61 17.54
C HIS A 213 34.44 -25.52 16.83
N PHE A 214 34.72 -25.32 15.55
CA PHE A 214 33.92 -24.47 14.68
C PHE A 214 33.35 -25.37 13.59
N ASP A 215 32.04 -25.52 13.60
CA ASP A 215 31.28 -26.20 12.56
C ASP A 215 30.84 -25.14 11.56
N ALA A 216 31.37 -25.21 10.34
CA ALA A 216 30.91 -24.34 9.27
C ALA A 216 29.47 -24.73 8.91
N CYS A 217 28.57 -23.76 8.87
CA CYS A 217 27.21 -24.01 8.42
C CYS A 217 27.19 -24.22 6.91
N GLU A 218 26.80 -25.41 6.45
CA GLU A 218 26.73 -25.76 5.03
C GLU A 218 25.42 -25.31 4.35
N SER A 219 24.47 -24.75 5.11
CA SER A 219 23.17 -24.32 4.57
C SER A 219 23.33 -23.15 3.59
N GLU A 220 22.78 -23.31 2.39
CA GLU A 220 22.60 -22.20 1.45
C GLU A 220 21.75 -21.09 2.09
N LEU A 221 22.09 -19.82 1.82
CA LEU A 221 21.28 -18.70 2.27
C LEU A 221 19.91 -18.77 1.61
N GLU A 222 18.84 -18.73 2.43
CA GLU A 222 17.48 -18.69 1.92
C GLU A 222 17.26 -17.41 1.09
N LYS A 223 16.46 -17.52 0.02
CA LYS A 223 16.26 -16.41 -0.94
C LYS A 223 15.61 -15.17 -0.32
N ASP A 224 14.87 -15.36 0.76
CA ASP A 224 14.17 -14.35 1.52
C ASP A 224 15.01 -13.78 2.69
N PHE A 225 16.27 -14.19 2.83
CA PHE A 225 17.20 -13.65 3.84
C PHE A 225 17.34 -12.12 3.77
N LEU A 226 17.26 -11.55 2.56
CA LEU A 226 17.25 -10.10 2.32
C LEU A 226 15.85 -9.47 2.40
N GLY A 227 14.79 -10.27 2.30
CA GLY A 227 13.40 -9.83 2.17
C GLY A 227 12.73 -10.37 0.90
N THR A 228 11.46 -9.99 0.70
CA THR A 228 10.65 -10.42 -0.45
C THR A 228 9.97 -9.21 -1.09
N VAL A 229 10.05 -9.12 -2.42
CA VAL A 229 9.30 -8.12 -3.20
C VAL A 229 7.92 -8.68 -3.50
N TYR A 230 6.86 -7.98 -3.06
CA TYR A 230 5.48 -8.38 -3.29
C TYR A 230 4.85 -7.58 -4.43
N PHE A 231 4.30 -8.28 -5.42
CA PHE A 231 3.53 -7.66 -6.50
C PHE A 231 2.03 -7.79 -6.20
N LYS A 232 1.37 -6.67 -5.89
CA LYS A 232 -0.09 -6.65 -5.76
C LYS A 232 -0.73 -6.33 -7.10
N ASN A 233 -1.34 -7.32 -7.74
CA ASN A 233 -2.15 -7.11 -8.93
C ASN A 233 -3.43 -6.35 -8.56
N LEU A 234 -3.43 -5.04 -8.76
CA LEU A 234 -4.66 -4.24 -8.71
C LEU A 234 -5.51 -4.63 -9.92
N LYS A 235 -6.49 -5.53 -9.73
CA LYS A 235 -7.42 -5.91 -10.80
C LYS A 235 -8.07 -4.65 -11.36
N LYS A 236 -7.97 -4.46 -12.68
CA LYS A 236 -8.61 -3.37 -13.41
C LYS A 236 -10.13 -3.58 -13.34
N LYS A 237 -10.81 -2.96 -12.38
CA LYS A 237 -12.28 -2.97 -12.33
C LYS A 237 -12.81 -2.23 -13.57
N ASN A 238 -13.67 -2.88 -14.33
CA ASN A 238 -14.30 -2.26 -15.50
C ASN A 238 -15.34 -1.25 -15.00
N LEU A 239 -15.14 0.04 -15.24
CA LEU A 239 -16.08 1.09 -14.84
C LEU A 239 -17.49 0.87 -15.41
N ASN A 240 -17.64 0.09 -16.48
CA ASN A 240 -18.95 -0.27 -17.02
C ASN A 240 -19.73 -1.26 -16.14
N GLU A 241 -19.06 -1.98 -15.23
CA GLU A 241 -19.70 -2.85 -14.24
C GLU A 241 -20.32 -2.06 -13.08
N LEU A 242 -20.01 -0.75 -12.94
CA LEU A 242 -20.52 0.13 -11.89
C LEU A 242 -21.81 0.90 -12.28
N LYS A 243 -22.42 0.59 -13.44
CA LYS A 243 -23.54 1.38 -13.99
C LYS A 243 -24.90 1.16 -13.33
N GLN A 244 -25.04 0.27 -12.35
CA GLN A 244 -26.31 0.14 -11.61
C GLN A 244 -26.28 1.00 -10.34
N PRO A 245 -27.16 2.01 -10.20
CA PRO A 245 -27.35 2.69 -8.93
C PRO A 245 -27.95 1.71 -7.94
N ILE A 246 -27.14 1.27 -6.97
CA ILE A 246 -27.61 0.43 -5.87
C ILE A 246 -28.46 1.31 -4.95
N LYS A 247 -29.79 1.26 -5.11
CA LYS A 247 -30.73 1.79 -4.12
C LYS A 247 -30.65 0.91 -2.88
N VAL A 248 -30.12 1.46 -1.79
CA VAL A 248 -30.27 0.87 -0.46
C VAL A 248 -31.27 1.74 0.30
N ASP A 249 -32.34 1.11 0.76
CA ASP A 249 -33.36 1.73 1.60
C ASP A 249 -32.84 1.77 3.04
N PHE A 250 -32.80 2.97 3.63
CA PHE A 250 -32.27 3.22 4.97
C PHE A 250 -33.38 3.58 5.98
N SER A 251 -34.64 3.29 5.64
CA SER A 251 -35.79 3.75 6.42
C SER A 251 -36.01 3.03 7.76
N GLU A 252 -35.32 1.92 8.06
CA GLU A 252 -35.67 1.10 9.23
C GLU A 252 -34.69 1.11 10.43
N MET A 253 -33.58 1.84 10.44
CA MET A 253 -32.63 1.70 11.57
C MET A 253 -32.05 3.00 12.10
N PHE A 254 -32.81 3.68 12.97
CA PHE A 254 -32.24 4.51 14.03
C PHE A 254 -33.10 4.47 15.29
N LEU A 255 -32.43 4.25 16.44
CA LEU A 255 -32.73 4.60 17.86
C LEU A 255 -31.83 3.61 18.67
N GLU A 256 -30.88 3.95 19.55
CA GLU A 256 -30.56 5.11 20.37
C GLU A 256 -29.04 5.19 20.68
N LYS A 257 -28.61 6.34 21.24
CA LYS A 257 -27.33 6.72 21.91
C LYS A 257 -26.06 5.88 21.65
N GLY A 258 -25.14 6.52 20.93
CA GLY A 258 -23.87 5.97 20.47
C GLY A 258 -23.94 5.77 18.96
N SER A 259 -24.10 6.86 18.20
CA SER A 259 -24.38 6.73 16.78
C SER A 259 -23.13 6.27 16.03
N ILE A 260 -23.18 5.01 15.59
CA ILE A 260 -22.31 4.49 14.56
C ILE A 260 -22.75 5.14 13.24
N LYS A 261 -21.84 5.90 12.61
CA LYS A 261 -22.05 6.41 11.26
C LYS A 261 -21.42 5.44 10.28
N PHE A 262 -22.24 4.93 9.37
CA PHE A 262 -21.79 4.15 8.23
C PHE A 262 -21.67 5.09 7.03
N ASN A 263 -20.46 5.32 6.56
CA ASN A 263 -20.23 6.03 5.31
C ASN A 263 -19.82 5.01 4.26
N LYS A 264 -20.71 4.74 3.30
CA LYS A 264 -20.39 3.89 2.16
C LYS A 264 -19.58 4.70 1.17
N LEU A 265 -18.36 4.25 0.88
CA LEU A 265 -17.50 4.84 -0.13
C LEU A 265 -17.92 4.36 -1.52
N ASP A 266 -17.61 5.17 -2.54
CA ASP A 266 -17.97 4.91 -3.94
C ASP A 266 -17.41 3.58 -4.50
N ASN A 267 -16.42 2.98 -3.81
CA ASN A 267 -15.80 1.72 -4.18
C ASN A 267 -16.44 0.47 -3.54
N GLY A 268 -17.52 0.63 -2.76
CA GLY A 268 -18.21 -0.45 -2.06
C GLY A 268 -17.69 -0.73 -0.64
N ASN A 269 -16.62 -0.05 -0.21
CA ASN A 269 -16.14 -0.17 1.16
C ASN A 269 -17.01 0.64 2.12
N PHE A 270 -17.06 0.21 3.37
CA PHE A 270 -17.76 0.94 4.43
C PHE A 270 -16.73 1.51 5.40
N ILE A 271 -16.85 2.80 5.68
CA ILE A 271 -16.20 3.44 6.82
C ILE A 271 -17.18 3.40 7.97
N LEU A 272 -16.79 2.69 9.03
CA LEU A 272 -17.48 2.73 10.31
C LEU A 272 -16.84 3.83 11.16
N SER A 273 -17.62 4.86 11.49
CA SER A 273 -17.19 5.91 12.40
C SER A 273 -18.04 5.84 13.66
N TYR A 274 -17.44 5.41 14.77
CA TYR A 274 -18.09 5.42 16.08
C TYR A 274 -17.61 6.64 16.87
N ILE A 275 -18.54 7.54 17.18
CA ILE A 275 -18.25 8.72 18.01
C ILE A 275 -18.84 8.45 19.40
N LYS A 276 -17.98 8.13 20.36
CA LYS A 276 -18.37 8.01 21.76
C LYS A 276 -18.31 9.39 22.41
N LEU A 277 -19.47 10.02 22.59
CA LEU A 277 -19.57 11.21 23.44
C LEU A 277 -19.37 10.79 24.89
N ASN A 278 -18.19 11.05 25.45
CA ASN A 278 -17.97 10.96 26.89
C ASN A 278 -18.70 12.13 27.57
N ILE A 279 -19.93 11.88 28.01
CA ILE A 279 -20.63 12.78 28.92
C ILE A 279 -20.16 12.42 30.33
N ASN A 280 -19.10 13.07 30.80
CA ASN A 280 -18.79 13.06 32.22
C ASN A 280 -19.82 13.94 32.94
N TYR A 281 -20.67 13.33 33.76
CA TYR A 281 -21.38 14.05 34.82
C TYR A 281 -20.34 14.42 35.89
N GLU A 282 -19.76 15.62 35.79
CA GLU A 282 -18.98 16.19 36.88
C GLU A 282 -19.94 16.65 37.99
N MET A 283 -20.04 15.88 39.08
CA MET A 283 -20.31 16.48 40.38
C MET A 283 -19.00 17.07 40.89
N GLY A 284 -18.84 18.38 40.69
CA GLY A 284 -17.98 19.32 41.44
C GLY A 284 -16.54 18.88 41.72
N TYR A 285 -15.59 19.47 41.01
CA TYR A 285 -14.59 20.41 41.56
C TYR A 285 -13.64 20.85 40.44
N ASN A 286 -13.44 22.17 40.35
CA ASN A 286 -12.62 22.84 39.34
C ASN A 286 -11.22 22.24 39.17
N LYS A 287 -10.90 21.78 37.96
CA LYS A 287 -9.59 21.94 37.33
C LYS A 287 -9.73 21.83 35.82
N GLU A 288 -9.22 22.83 35.11
CA GLU A 288 -9.15 22.90 33.66
C GLU A 288 -8.45 21.64 33.12
N SER A 289 -9.19 20.79 32.41
CA SER A 289 -8.62 19.69 31.64
C SER A 289 -9.16 19.76 30.20
N SER A 290 -8.22 19.66 29.27
CA SER A 290 -8.43 19.71 27.83
C SER A 290 -9.43 18.62 27.38
N LYS A 291 -10.52 19.02 26.72
CA LYS A 291 -11.38 18.10 25.95
C LYS A 291 -10.51 17.35 24.94
N LYS A 292 -10.48 16.02 25.02
CA LYS A 292 -9.88 15.16 23.99
C LYS A 292 -10.98 14.32 23.35
N ASP A 293 -11.16 14.53 22.05
CA ASP A 293 -12.02 13.69 21.21
C ASP A 293 -11.27 12.39 20.89
N ASN A 294 -11.80 11.26 21.36
CA ASN A 294 -11.34 9.94 20.97
C ASN A 294 -12.23 9.46 19.82
N SER A 295 -11.72 9.46 18.59
CA SER A 295 -12.42 8.92 17.42
C SER A 295 -11.72 7.66 16.94
N LEU A 296 -12.50 6.60 16.68
CA LEU A 296 -12.02 5.34 16.11
C LEU A 296 -12.57 5.21 14.70
N THR A 297 -11.68 5.03 13.71
CA THR A 297 -12.05 4.78 12.32
C THR A 297 -11.57 3.39 11.92
N VAL A 298 -12.50 2.53 11.50
CA VAL A 298 -12.21 1.18 11.00
C VAL A 298 -12.76 1.08 9.58
N VAL A 299 -11.92 0.58 8.66
CA VAL A 299 -12.26 0.42 7.25
C VAL A 299 -12.48 -1.07 6.95
N TYR A 300 -13.63 -1.40 6.38
CA TYR A 300 -14.03 -2.77 6.08
C TYR A 300 -14.21 -2.98 4.57
N GLN A 301 -13.91 -4.20 4.11
CA GLN A 301 -14.16 -4.68 2.75
C GLN A 301 -15.07 -5.92 2.81
N GLU A 302 -15.96 -6.10 1.82
CA GLU A 302 -16.97 -7.19 1.77
C GLU A 302 -16.38 -8.62 1.79
N ASP A 303 -15.07 -8.79 1.64
CA ASP A 303 -14.37 -10.09 1.71
C ASP A 303 -13.80 -10.43 3.09
N GLY A 304 -14.12 -9.64 4.13
CA GLY A 304 -13.73 -9.92 5.51
C GLY A 304 -12.29 -9.53 5.88
N THR A 305 -11.57 -8.81 4.99
CA THR A 305 -10.20 -8.36 5.28
C THR A 305 -10.14 -6.95 5.89
N PHE A 306 -9.33 -6.81 6.94
CA PHE A 306 -9.17 -5.56 7.70
C PHE A 306 -8.01 -4.69 7.17
N PHE A 307 -8.25 -3.38 7.07
CA PHE A 307 -7.19 -2.38 6.91
C PHE A 307 -7.02 -1.58 8.20
N LYS A 308 -5.94 -1.89 8.92
CA LYS A 308 -5.14 -1.07 9.85
C LYS A 308 -5.86 0.00 10.72
N LYS A 309 -5.68 -0.10 12.04
CA LYS A 309 -5.99 0.93 13.05
C LYS A 309 -5.20 2.22 12.76
N ILE A 310 -5.88 3.35 12.61
CA ILE A 310 -5.26 4.68 12.60
C ILE A 310 -5.75 5.40 13.86
N ASP A 311 -4.84 5.57 14.81
CA ASP A 311 -5.08 6.29 16.06
C ASP A 311 -4.14 7.50 16.06
N PRO A 312 -4.61 8.75 16.25
CA PRO A 312 -3.73 9.91 16.21
C PRO A 312 -2.78 10.01 17.41
N TYR A 313 -3.01 9.25 18.51
CA TYR A 313 -2.11 9.26 19.69
C TYR A 313 -2.14 7.92 20.47
N PRO A 314 -1.14 7.01 20.32
CA PRO A 314 -1.16 5.72 21.00
C PRO A 314 -0.56 5.82 22.41
N THR A 315 -1.33 5.46 23.44
CA THR A 315 -0.77 5.20 24.79
C THR A 315 -0.97 3.77 25.29
N LYS A 316 -1.71 2.91 24.58
CA LYS A 316 -1.73 1.45 24.80
C LYS A 316 -1.95 0.71 23.48
N PHE A 317 -1.11 -0.29 23.19
CA PHE A 317 -1.25 -1.14 22.01
C PHE A 317 -2.21 -2.28 22.32
N GLU A 318 -3.45 -2.14 21.83
CA GLU A 318 -4.43 -3.23 21.69
C GLU A 318 -4.54 -3.54 20.20
N ASN A 319 -4.31 -4.81 19.84
CA ASN A 319 -4.54 -5.32 18.49
C ASN A 319 -5.88 -6.05 18.47
N ILE A 320 -6.80 -5.57 17.62
CA ILE A 320 -8.08 -6.24 17.35
C ILE A 320 -7.81 -7.23 16.22
N VAL A 321 -8.07 -8.52 16.47
CA VAL A 321 -7.70 -9.61 15.54
C VAL A 321 -8.87 -9.99 14.62
N LYS A 322 -10.11 -10.02 15.14
CA LYS A 322 -11.32 -10.32 14.36
C LYS A 322 -12.55 -9.79 15.11
N ILE A 323 -13.56 -9.36 14.36
CA ILE A 323 -14.91 -9.08 14.88
C ILE A 323 -15.84 -10.08 14.20
N THR A 324 -16.53 -10.88 15.01
CA THR A 324 -17.64 -11.74 14.57
C THR A 324 -18.96 -11.09 14.98
N ASN A 325 -20.10 -11.65 14.56
CA ASN A 325 -21.41 -11.12 14.94
C ASN A 325 -21.64 -11.11 16.47
N ASP A 326 -20.95 -11.97 17.21
CA ASP A 326 -21.18 -12.17 18.64
C ASP A 326 -20.01 -11.73 19.54
N PHE A 327 -18.79 -11.66 19.01
CA PHE A 327 -17.58 -11.39 19.81
C PHE A 327 -16.53 -10.51 19.11
N ILE A 328 -15.81 -9.74 19.92
CA ILE A 328 -14.59 -9.01 19.59
C ILE A 328 -13.41 -9.74 20.24
N ILE A 329 -12.42 -10.10 19.44
CA ILE A 329 -11.22 -10.79 19.92
C ILE A 329 -10.07 -9.79 20.02
N ILE A 330 -9.57 -9.61 21.25
CA ILE A 330 -8.52 -8.67 21.58
C ILE A 330 -7.31 -9.46 22.08
N THR A 331 -6.16 -9.27 21.44
CA THR A 331 -4.89 -9.80 21.98
C THR A 331 -4.24 -8.76 22.87
N HIS A 332 -3.98 -9.11 24.13
CA HIS A 332 -3.19 -8.30 25.04
C HIS A 332 -1.72 -8.73 25.03
N ARG A 333 -0.81 -7.81 25.37
CA ARG A 333 0.65 -8.03 25.45
C ARG A 333 1.09 -9.01 26.56
N PHE A 334 0.15 -9.56 27.33
CA PHE A 334 0.40 -10.31 28.56
C PHE A 334 -0.17 -11.73 28.50
N ASN A 335 0.19 -12.50 27.47
CA ASN A 335 -0.09 -13.93 27.42
C ASN A 335 -1.59 -14.29 27.50
N THR A 336 -2.48 -13.34 27.22
CA THR A 336 -3.93 -13.50 27.32
C THR A 336 -4.64 -13.09 26.04
N LEU A 337 -5.50 -13.99 25.55
CA LEU A 337 -6.47 -13.71 24.50
C LEU A 337 -7.82 -13.45 25.18
N GLU A 338 -8.38 -12.25 25.06
CA GLU A 338 -9.68 -11.92 25.64
C GLU A 338 -10.79 -11.98 24.59
N PHE A 339 -11.87 -12.68 24.93
CA PHE A 339 -13.13 -12.67 24.19
C PHE A 339 -14.06 -11.70 24.88
N ARG A 340 -14.51 -10.67 24.15
CA ARG A 340 -15.49 -9.71 24.66
C ARG A 340 -16.73 -9.77 23.81
N ASN A 341 -17.89 -9.75 24.44
CA ASN A 341 -19.15 -9.66 23.71
C ASN A 341 -19.30 -8.29 23.02
N SER A 342 -20.36 -8.12 22.23
CA SER A 342 -20.68 -6.87 21.52
C SER A 342 -20.82 -5.63 22.43
N ASN A 343 -21.02 -5.82 23.74
CA ASN A 343 -21.07 -4.75 24.75
C ASN A 343 -19.70 -4.42 25.36
N GLY A 344 -18.63 -5.10 24.96
CA GLY A 344 -17.28 -4.94 25.48
C GLY A 344 -17.04 -5.62 26.84
N CYS A 345 -18.00 -6.40 27.34
CA CYS A 345 -17.82 -7.18 28.56
C CYS A 345 -16.99 -8.43 28.24
N LEU A 346 -16.03 -8.75 29.11
CA LEU A 346 -15.26 -9.99 29.04
C LEU A 346 -16.21 -11.19 29.15
N SER A 347 -16.30 -11.98 28.10
CA SER A 347 -17.04 -13.24 28.09
C SER A 347 -16.13 -14.42 28.44
N ASP A 348 -14.89 -14.42 27.96
CA ASP A 348 -13.91 -15.49 28.22
C ASP A 348 -12.46 -15.02 27.99
N TYR A 349 -11.47 -15.80 28.40
CA TYR A 349 -10.06 -15.58 28.07
C TYR A 349 -9.21 -16.85 28.04
N ILE A 350 -8.14 -16.84 27.24
CA ILE A 350 -7.13 -17.93 27.19
C ILE A 350 -5.79 -17.40 27.64
N GLU A 351 -5.17 -18.03 28.64
CA GLU A 351 -3.78 -17.80 29.05
C GLU A 351 -2.83 -18.76 28.33
N TYR A 352 -1.67 -18.27 27.87
CA TYR A 352 -0.67 -19.07 27.15
C TYR A 352 0.77 -18.69 27.51
N ASP A 353 1.67 -19.67 27.61
CA ASP A 353 3.00 -19.47 28.19
C ASP A 353 4.04 -18.78 27.27
N SER A 354 3.71 -18.41 26.03
CA SER A 354 4.72 -17.91 25.08
C SER A 354 4.30 -16.70 24.25
N TYR A 355 5.24 -15.78 24.05
CA TYR A 355 4.98 -14.42 23.57
C TYR A 355 4.60 -14.26 22.09
N ASN A 356 4.57 -15.33 21.28
CA ASN A 356 4.34 -15.22 19.84
C ASN A 356 3.44 -16.34 19.30
N PHE A 357 2.12 -16.11 19.34
CA PHE A 357 1.14 -16.92 18.63
C PHE A 357 0.35 -16.09 17.62
N ILE A 358 0.02 -16.71 16.50
CA ILE A 358 -0.99 -16.23 15.56
C ILE A 358 -2.24 -17.07 15.80
N ALA A 359 -3.34 -16.44 16.20
CA ALA A 359 -4.64 -17.09 16.26
C ALA A 359 -5.30 -16.99 14.87
N LEU A 360 -5.57 -18.13 14.25
CA LEU A 360 -6.37 -18.24 13.03
C LEU A 360 -7.74 -18.77 13.42
N ILE A 361 -8.80 -18.20 12.86
CA ILE A 361 -10.17 -18.63 13.14
C ILE A 361 -10.84 -18.94 11.83
N ASP A 362 -11.22 -20.20 11.64
CA ASP A 362 -11.86 -20.67 10.42
C ASP A 362 -13.35 -20.25 10.35
N ASP A 363 -14.02 -20.68 9.29
CA ASP A 363 -15.44 -20.38 9.04
C ASP A 363 -16.39 -21.12 10.01
N ASN A 364 -15.88 -22.08 10.79
CA ASN A 364 -16.62 -22.82 11.81
C ASN A 364 -16.39 -22.26 13.23
N ASN A 365 -15.71 -21.11 13.36
CA ASN A 365 -15.26 -20.53 14.62
C ASN A 365 -14.25 -21.39 15.40
N GLU A 366 -13.56 -22.34 14.76
CA GLU A 366 -12.47 -23.08 15.40
C GLU A 366 -11.21 -22.21 15.48
N ILE A 367 -10.59 -22.17 16.66
CA ILE A 367 -9.40 -21.35 16.93
C ILE A 367 -8.14 -22.21 16.81
N PHE A 368 -7.27 -21.83 15.88
CA PHE A 368 -5.96 -22.46 15.69
C PHE A 368 -4.88 -21.51 16.22
N LEU A 369 -4.11 -21.97 17.21
CA LEU A 369 -2.98 -21.22 17.75
C LEU A 369 -1.69 -21.71 17.08
N MET A 370 -1.08 -20.85 16.27
CA MET A 370 0.17 -21.16 15.59
C MET A 370 1.34 -20.50 16.30
N ASN A 371 2.27 -21.30 16.84
CA ASN A 371 3.50 -20.78 17.45
C ASN A 371 4.46 -20.32 16.36
N SER A 372 4.72 -19.01 16.28
CA SER A 372 5.51 -18.44 15.17
C SER A 372 6.98 -18.87 15.17
N LEU A 373 7.47 -19.48 16.26
CA LEU A 373 8.86 -19.93 16.40
C LEU A 373 9.06 -21.41 16.10
N ARG A 374 7.99 -22.22 16.04
CA ARG A 374 8.12 -23.69 15.94
C ARG A 374 7.44 -24.32 14.72
N ASN A 375 6.68 -23.58 13.91
CA ASN A 375 5.92 -24.13 12.77
C ASN A 375 5.14 -25.42 13.13
N GLN A 376 4.63 -25.51 14.35
CA GLN A 376 3.84 -26.63 14.84
C GLN A 376 2.40 -26.17 15.04
N PHE A 377 1.46 -26.90 14.45
CA PHE A 377 0.03 -26.71 14.66
C PHE A 377 -0.39 -27.44 15.93
N HIS A 378 -0.86 -26.69 16.93
CA HIS A 378 -1.65 -27.27 18.02
C HIS A 378 -3.12 -27.05 17.68
N THR A 379 -3.85 -28.15 17.56
CA THR A 379 -5.31 -28.14 17.36
C THR A 379 -5.94 -28.49 18.68
N ASP A 380 -6.30 -27.47 19.44
CA ASP A 380 -7.14 -27.64 20.62
C ASP A 380 -8.54 -27.17 20.24
N LYS A 381 -9.52 -28.08 20.31
CA LYS A 381 -10.93 -27.73 20.20
C LYS A 381 -11.36 -27.14 21.54
N PHE A 382 -11.75 -25.87 21.53
CA PHE A 382 -12.40 -25.22 22.66
C PHE A 382 -13.90 -25.14 22.33
N GLU A 383 -14.74 -25.67 23.24
CA GLU A 383 -16.21 -25.61 23.12
C GLU A 383 -16.77 -24.23 23.48
#